data_AF-A0A9W9YVB2-F1
#
_entry.id   AF-A0A9W9YVB2-F1
#
_cell.length_a   1.000
_cell.length_b   1.000
_cell.length_c   1.000
_cell.angle_alpha   90.00
_cell.angle_beta   90.00
_cell.angle_gamma   90.00
#
_symmetry.space_group_name_H-M   'P 1'
#
loop_
_entity.id
_entity.type
_entity.pdbx_description
1 polymer ?
#
loop_
_entity_poly.entity_id
_entity_poly.type
_entity_poly.pdbx_seq_one_letter_code
_entity_poly.pdbx_strand_id
1 'polypeptide(L)'
;MILTMPNLFCCFSAVYDNSLETDLKGDTSGDLEALLVQLNKGQRDESTKVDKEMAKKDAKELQEAGVTSWGTDEGKFIGVFTQRSRPQLGATFPEYKKLTNKDIADSIDGEMDGDLQKAFMTLVKCVRDPTSFRLNKLQTALKAGDTKAVAAIILTRIRRSWMSL
;
A
#
# COMPACT_ATOMS: atom_id res chain seq x y z
N MET A 1 -29.44 11.79 7.34
CA MET A 1 -29.29 10.33 7.23
C MET A 1 -28.33 10.06 6.08
N ILE A 2 -27.02 10.00 6.38
CA ILE A 2 -25.99 9.77 5.37
C ILE A 2 -26.09 8.29 5.00
N LEU A 3 -26.48 7.99 3.77
CA LEU A 3 -26.38 6.65 3.20
C LEU A 3 -24.90 6.31 3.12
N THR A 4 -24.37 5.65 4.15
CA THR A 4 -23.08 4.96 4.06
C THR A 4 -23.23 3.94 2.95
N MET A 5 -22.51 4.13 1.83
CA MET A 5 -22.39 3.05 0.86
C MET A 5 -21.89 1.83 1.64
N PRO A 6 -22.58 0.67 1.56
CA PRO A 6 -22.12 -0.53 2.23
C PRO A 6 -20.70 -0.81 1.77
N ASN A 7 -19.85 -1.20 2.73
CA ASN A 7 -18.44 -1.46 2.50
C ASN A 7 -18.30 -2.39 1.28
N LEU A 8 -17.47 -2.02 0.30
CA LEU A 8 -17.25 -2.79 -0.94
C LEU A 8 -17.01 -4.28 -0.63
N PHE A 9 -16.31 -4.56 0.47
CA PHE A 9 -16.00 -5.90 0.95
C PHE A 9 -17.21 -6.65 1.53
N CYS A 10 -18.17 -5.95 2.15
CA CYS A 10 -19.43 -6.54 2.63
C CYS A 10 -20.35 -6.92 1.46
N CYS A 11 -20.33 -6.13 0.38
CA CYS A 11 -21.04 -6.48 -0.83
C CYS A 11 -20.35 -7.59 -1.62
N PHE A 12 -19.02 -7.73 -1.53
CA PHE A 12 -18.29 -8.77 -2.25
C PHE A 12 -18.80 -10.18 -1.91
N SER A 13 -18.88 -10.53 -0.62
CA SER A 13 -19.40 -11.84 -0.18
C SER A 13 -20.90 -12.03 -0.42
N ALA A 14 -21.64 -10.96 -0.70
CA ALA A 14 -23.07 -11.02 -1.03
C ALA A 14 -23.31 -11.22 -2.53
N VAL A 15 -22.31 -10.90 -3.36
CA VAL A 15 -22.38 -10.99 -4.84
C VAL A 15 -21.61 -12.21 -5.34
N TYR A 16 -20.51 -12.55 -4.67
CA TYR A 16 -19.67 -13.70 -4.95
C TYR A 16 -19.81 -14.67 -3.77
N ASP A 17 -19.99 -15.97 -4.04
CA ASP A 17 -20.08 -17.03 -3.02
C ASP A 17 -18.74 -17.26 -2.27
N ASN A 18 -17.86 -16.26 -2.25
CA ASN A 18 -16.59 -16.29 -1.56
C ASN A 18 -16.23 -14.91 -1.00
N SER A 19 -15.35 -14.90 0.02
CA SER A 19 -14.79 -13.65 0.54
C SER A 19 -13.56 -13.25 -0.28
N LEU A 20 -13.32 -11.95 -0.44
CA LEU A 20 -12.12 -11.46 -1.12
C LEU A 20 -10.83 -11.94 -0.42
N GLU A 21 -10.86 -12.13 0.90
CA GLU A 21 -9.73 -12.71 1.62
C GLU A 21 -9.45 -14.16 1.19
N THR A 22 -10.50 -14.96 0.97
CA THR A 22 -10.36 -16.33 0.48
C THR A 22 -9.76 -16.35 -0.92
N ASP A 23 -10.24 -15.48 -1.82
CA ASP A 23 -9.73 -15.42 -3.20
C ASP A 23 -8.26 -14.98 -3.21
N LEU A 24 -7.89 -13.99 -2.38
CA LEU A 24 -6.49 -13.59 -2.24
C LEU A 24 -5.60 -14.75 -1.76
N LYS A 25 -6.08 -15.54 -0.78
CA LYS A 25 -5.37 -16.74 -0.28
C LYS A 25 -5.32 -17.89 -1.29
N GLY A 26 -6.24 -17.95 -2.24
CA GLY A 26 -6.28 -18.96 -3.29
C GLY A 26 -5.40 -18.62 -4.50
N ASP A 27 -5.36 -17.34 -4.87
CA ASP A 27 -4.71 -16.86 -6.10
C ASP A 27 -3.31 -16.27 -5.88
N THR A 28 -2.90 -16.06 -4.64
CA THR A 28 -1.56 -15.58 -4.27
C THR A 28 -0.92 -16.48 -3.23
N SER A 29 0.38 -16.34 -2.98
CA SER A 29 1.10 -17.15 -2.01
C SER A 29 2.24 -16.37 -1.34
N GLY A 30 2.75 -16.93 -0.23
CA GLY A 30 3.90 -16.38 0.49
C GLY A 30 3.66 -14.98 1.04
N ASP A 31 4.70 -14.14 1.03
CA ASP A 31 4.65 -12.79 1.60
C ASP A 31 3.77 -11.83 0.80
N LEU A 32 3.57 -12.08 -0.51
CA LEU A 32 2.63 -11.29 -1.31
C LEU A 32 1.20 -11.50 -0.84
N GLU A 33 0.81 -12.75 -0.58
CA GLU A 33 -0.49 -13.07 0.02
C GLU A 33 -0.66 -12.36 1.37
N ALA A 34 0.34 -12.48 2.24
CA ALA A 34 0.31 -11.85 3.56
C ALA A 34 0.15 -10.33 3.46
N LEU A 35 0.86 -9.68 2.54
CA LEU A 35 0.74 -8.25 2.26
C LEU A 35 -0.67 -7.88 1.80
N LEU A 36 -1.21 -8.58 0.79
CA LEU A 36 -2.52 -8.27 0.21
C LEU A 36 -3.66 -8.52 1.20
N VAL A 37 -3.59 -9.60 1.97
CA VAL A 37 -4.56 -9.89 3.05
C VAL A 37 -4.53 -8.80 4.12
N GLN A 38 -3.35 -8.33 4.53
CA GLN A 38 -3.26 -7.24 5.51
C GLN A 38 -3.78 -5.91 4.95
N LEU A 39 -3.52 -5.60 3.68
CA LEU A 39 -4.10 -4.42 3.02
C LEU A 39 -5.64 -4.53 2.94
N ASN A 40 -6.16 -5.72 2.63
CA ASN A 40 -7.59 -5.98 2.51
C ASN A 40 -8.35 -5.77 3.82
N LYS A 41 -7.74 -6.11 4.97
CA LYS A 41 -8.35 -5.87 6.29
C LYS A 41 -8.68 -4.40 6.55
N GLY A 42 -8.03 -3.46 5.83
CA GLY A 42 -8.38 -2.04 5.88
C GLY A 42 -8.11 -1.37 7.23
N GLN A 43 -7.30 -1.99 8.09
CA GLN A 43 -6.98 -1.52 9.44
C GLN A 43 -5.83 -0.49 9.45
N ARG A 44 -5.53 0.12 8.30
CA ARG A 44 -4.49 1.15 8.20
C ARG A 44 -4.95 2.40 8.93
N ASP A 45 -4.03 3.02 9.68
CA ASP A 45 -4.27 4.33 10.26
C ASP A 45 -4.52 5.39 9.15
N GLU A 46 -5.66 6.09 9.21
CA GLU A 46 -6.02 7.17 8.29
C GLU A 46 -5.71 8.57 8.84
N SER A 47 -5.08 8.64 10.03
CA SER A 47 -4.67 9.89 10.65
C SER A 47 -3.70 10.70 9.79
N THR A 48 -3.87 12.02 9.83
CA THR A 48 -2.93 12.97 9.22
C THR A 48 -1.81 13.40 10.15
N LYS A 49 -1.89 13.02 11.44
CA LYS A 49 -0.88 13.35 12.45
C LYS A 49 0.35 12.47 12.26
N VAL A 50 1.52 13.08 12.42
CA VAL A 50 2.81 12.39 12.32
C VAL A 50 3.48 12.40 13.69
N ASP A 51 3.86 11.22 14.17
CA ASP A 51 4.70 11.03 15.33
C ASP A 51 6.15 10.83 14.88
N LYS A 52 7.02 11.79 15.24
CA LYS A 52 8.43 11.78 14.84
C LYS A 52 9.24 10.67 15.52
N GLU A 53 8.92 10.34 16.76
CA GLU A 53 9.63 9.27 17.48
C GLU A 53 9.21 7.90 16.94
N MET A 54 7.92 7.74 16.59
CA MET A 54 7.46 6.57 15.86
C MET A 54 8.14 6.44 14.48
N ALA A 55 8.32 7.54 13.76
CA ALA A 55 8.99 7.53 12.45
C ALA A 55 10.43 7.02 12.55
N LYS A 56 11.18 7.46 13.56
CA LYS A 56 12.53 6.96 13.85
C LYS A 56 12.53 5.48 14.26
N LYS A 57 11.56 5.08 15.09
CA LYS A 57 11.43 3.69 15.54
C LYS A 57 11.16 2.76 14.36
N ASP A 58 10.17 3.09 13.53
CA ASP A 58 9.81 2.31 12.33
C ASP A 58 11.01 2.27 11.36
N ALA A 59 11.73 3.38 11.18
CA ALA A 59 12.91 3.43 10.34
C ALA A 59 14.01 2.48 10.82
N LYS A 60 14.24 2.43 12.13
CA LYS A 60 15.20 1.51 12.75
C LYS A 60 14.76 0.06 12.59
N GLU A 61 13.47 -0.22 12.79
CA GLU A 61 12.90 -1.55 12.61
C GLU A 61 13.05 -2.06 11.17
N LEU A 62 12.81 -1.20 10.18
CA LEU A 62 13.04 -1.51 8.76
C LEU A 62 14.54 -1.69 8.43
N GLN A 63 15.44 -0.94 9.07
CA GLN A 63 16.88 -1.13 8.89
C GLN A 63 17.29 -2.51 9.43
N GLU A 64 16.89 -2.84 10.65
CA GLU A 64 17.20 -4.13 11.28
C GLU A 64 16.62 -5.29 10.45
N ALA A 65 15.44 -5.11 9.86
CA ALA A 65 14.80 -6.09 8.98
C ALA A 65 15.58 -6.33 7.67
N GLY A 66 16.33 -5.35 7.17
CA GLY A 66 17.08 -5.46 5.90
C GLY A 66 18.59 -5.70 6.05
N VAL A 67 19.21 -5.36 7.18
CA VAL A 67 20.69 -5.43 7.36
C VAL A 67 21.13 -6.67 8.14
N THR A 68 20.27 -7.24 8.99
CA THR A 68 20.70 -8.25 9.99
C THR A 68 20.38 -9.69 9.62
N SER A 69 19.67 -9.92 8.52
CA SER A 69 19.19 -11.24 8.11
C SER A 69 19.84 -11.66 6.79
N TRP A 70 20.19 -12.94 6.66
CA TRP A 70 20.51 -13.53 5.35
C TRP A 70 19.18 -13.69 4.61
N GLY A 71 18.73 -12.62 3.96
CA GLY A 71 17.36 -12.41 3.47
C GLY A 71 16.69 -11.21 4.15
N THR A 72 15.60 -10.68 3.59
CA THR A 72 14.83 -9.62 4.26
C THR A 72 13.88 -10.25 5.30
N ASP A 73 13.52 -9.53 6.37
CA ASP A 73 12.34 -9.87 7.18
C ASP A 73 11.12 -9.18 6.54
N GLU A 74 10.53 -9.84 5.53
CA GLU A 74 9.39 -9.31 4.77
C GLU A 74 8.20 -9.03 5.70
N GLY A 75 8.03 -9.81 6.76
CA GLY A 75 6.96 -9.65 7.75
C GLY A 75 6.99 -8.28 8.44
N LYS A 76 8.18 -7.78 8.82
CA LYS A 76 8.33 -6.43 9.39
C LYS A 76 8.02 -5.33 8.37
N PHE A 77 8.49 -5.48 7.13
CA PHE A 77 8.15 -4.57 6.05
C PHE A 77 6.63 -4.52 5.83
N ILE A 78 5.98 -5.68 5.76
CA ILE A 78 4.53 -5.80 5.62
C ILE A 78 3.84 -5.06 6.77
N GLY A 79 4.19 -5.36 8.03
CA GLY A 79 3.55 -4.74 9.20
C GLY A 79 3.64 -3.21 9.21
N VAL A 80 4.82 -2.65 8.96
CA VAL A 80 5.01 -1.19 8.91
C VAL A 80 4.21 -0.58 7.76
N PHE A 81 4.30 -1.12 6.55
CA PHE A 81 3.66 -0.55 5.37
C PHE A 81 2.13 -0.70 5.35
N THR A 82 1.57 -1.71 6.02
CA THR A 82 0.12 -1.94 6.04
C THR A 82 -0.56 -1.16 7.17
N GLN A 83 0.08 -1.02 8.33
CA GLN A 83 -0.54 -0.41 9.51
C GLN A 83 -0.36 1.12 9.58
N ARG A 84 0.78 1.64 9.14
CA ARG A 84 1.07 3.09 9.26
C ARG A 84 0.29 3.92 8.26
N SER A 85 -0.09 5.12 8.69
CA SER A 85 -0.71 6.11 7.82
C SER A 85 0.26 6.58 6.74
N ARG A 86 -0.27 7.10 5.63
CA ARG A 86 0.58 7.61 4.53
C ARG A 86 1.48 8.77 4.99
N PRO A 87 0.99 9.76 5.76
CA PRO A 87 1.85 10.81 6.28
C PRO A 87 2.94 10.26 7.22
N GLN A 88 2.62 9.27 8.04
CA GLN A 88 3.58 8.62 8.92
C GLN A 88 4.69 7.91 8.12
N LEU A 89 4.34 7.09 7.14
CA LEU A 89 5.32 6.45 6.23
C LEU A 89 6.17 7.49 5.49
N GLY A 90 5.57 8.60 5.08
CA GLY A 90 6.27 9.73 4.47
C GLY A 90 7.32 10.37 5.39
N ALA A 91 7.14 10.31 6.71
CA ALA A 91 8.13 10.73 7.70
C ALA A 91 9.14 9.62 8.05
N THR A 92 8.73 8.35 7.98
CA THR A 92 9.62 7.19 8.22
C THR A 92 10.70 7.07 7.14
N PHE A 93 10.36 7.25 5.85
CA PHE A 93 11.33 7.03 4.76
C PHE A 93 12.57 7.95 4.81
N PRO A 94 12.45 9.26 5.12
CA PRO A 94 13.62 10.11 5.36
C PRO A 94 14.47 9.68 6.54
N GLU A 95 13.87 9.24 7.65
CA GLU A 95 14.61 8.73 8.81
C GLU A 95 15.34 7.43 8.47
N TYR A 96 14.72 6.53 7.70
CA TYR A 96 15.38 5.32 7.19
C TYR A 96 16.62 5.67 6.38
N LYS A 97 16.49 6.62 5.44
CA LYS A 97 17.62 7.07 4.62
C LYS A 97 18.77 7.65 5.45
N LYS A 98 18.46 8.36 6.54
CA LYS A 98 19.51 8.87 7.46
C LYS A 98 20.25 7.73 8.17
N LEU A 99 19.54 6.66 8.55
CA LEU A 99 20.11 5.53 9.29
C LEU A 99 20.94 4.59 8.39
N THR A 100 20.47 4.34 7.17
CA THR A 100 21.07 3.35 6.26
C THR A 100 21.94 3.95 5.17
N ASN A 101 21.85 5.27 4.96
CA ASN A 101 22.41 5.98 3.82
C ASN A 101 21.92 5.45 2.45
N LYS A 102 20.81 4.68 2.43
CA LYS A 102 20.14 4.16 1.23
C LYS A 102 18.68 4.61 1.19
N ASP A 103 18.16 4.89 0.00
CA ASP A 103 16.72 5.13 -0.13
C ASP A 103 15.95 3.85 0.15
N ILE A 104 14.76 3.95 0.77
CA ILE A 104 13.93 2.76 1.05
C ILE A 104 13.56 2.01 -0.24
N ALA A 105 13.37 2.73 -1.36
CA ALA A 105 13.08 2.11 -2.65
C ALA A 105 14.28 1.31 -3.16
N ASP A 106 15.50 1.83 -3.00
CA ASP A 106 16.72 1.15 -3.42
C ASP A 106 16.97 -0.12 -2.57
N SER A 107 16.68 -0.06 -1.26
CA SER A 107 16.75 -1.25 -0.40
C SER A 107 15.73 -2.31 -0.81
N ILE A 108 14.48 -1.92 -1.10
CA ILE A 108 13.47 -2.87 -1.59
C ILE A 108 13.88 -3.47 -2.93
N ASP A 109 14.45 -2.66 -3.82
CA ASP A 109 14.84 -3.09 -5.17
C ASP A 109 16.02 -4.07 -5.16
N GLY A 110 16.93 -3.93 -4.20
CA GLY A 110 18.11 -4.78 -4.06
C GLY A 110 17.88 -6.07 -3.25
N GLU A 111 16.91 -6.07 -2.34
CA GLU A 111 16.74 -7.15 -1.34
C GLU A 111 15.47 -7.99 -1.52
N MET A 112 14.52 -7.56 -2.37
CA MET A 112 13.29 -8.30 -2.68
C MET A 112 13.17 -8.52 -4.19
N ASP A 113 12.41 -9.55 -4.58
CA ASP A 113 12.16 -9.85 -5.99
C ASP A 113 10.67 -10.07 -6.31
N GLY A 114 10.40 -10.36 -7.58
CA GLY A 114 9.11 -10.83 -8.05
C GLY A 114 7.97 -9.83 -7.83
N ASP A 115 6.80 -10.36 -7.49
CA ASP A 115 5.58 -9.55 -7.34
C ASP A 115 5.50 -8.84 -5.99
N LEU A 116 6.18 -9.36 -4.96
CA LEU A 116 6.29 -8.70 -3.67
C LEU A 116 7.06 -7.38 -3.77
N GLN A 117 8.23 -7.40 -4.42
CA GLN A 117 9.01 -6.18 -4.71
C GLN A 117 8.17 -5.15 -5.47
N LYS A 118 7.46 -5.57 -6.53
CA LYS A 118 6.58 -4.67 -7.30
C LYS A 118 5.46 -4.08 -6.44
N ALA A 119 4.90 -4.85 -5.52
CA ALA A 119 3.87 -4.39 -4.60
C ALA A 119 4.42 -3.33 -3.63
N PHE A 120 5.56 -3.57 -3.00
CA PHE A 120 6.20 -2.57 -2.13
C PHE A 120 6.62 -1.30 -2.88
N MET A 121 7.22 -1.43 -4.06
CA MET A 121 7.57 -0.29 -4.91
C MET A 121 6.34 0.54 -5.30
N THR A 122 5.20 -0.13 -5.50
CA THR A 122 3.91 0.53 -5.72
C THR A 122 3.45 1.30 -4.48
N LEU A 123 3.57 0.72 -3.28
CA LEU A 123 3.24 1.38 -2.02
C LEU A 123 4.12 2.61 -1.77
N VAL A 124 5.44 2.51 -1.98
CA VAL A 124 6.37 3.64 -1.86
C VAL A 124 5.96 4.79 -2.78
N LYS A 125 5.65 4.49 -4.05
CA LYS A 125 5.16 5.49 -5.02
C LYS A 125 3.84 6.12 -4.57
N CYS A 126 2.91 5.33 -4.03
CA CYS A 126 1.64 5.82 -3.51
C CYS A 126 1.79 6.74 -2.30
N VAL A 127 2.80 6.52 -1.46
CA VAL A 127 3.10 7.38 -0.31
C VAL A 127 3.76 8.68 -0.75
N ARG A 128 4.77 8.60 -1.62
CA ARG A 128 5.56 9.77 -2.06
C ARG A 128 4.77 10.70 -2.98
N ASP A 129 4.11 10.13 -3.97
CA ASP A 129 3.37 10.89 -4.98
C ASP A 129 2.11 10.13 -5.42
N PRO A 130 1.05 10.17 -4.59
CA PRO A 130 -0.21 9.50 -4.92
C PRO A 130 -0.87 10.07 -6.17
N THR A 131 -0.53 11.31 -6.56
CA THR A 131 -1.10 11.98 -7.73
C THR A 131 -0.44 11.44 -8.99
N SER A 132 0.89 11.47 -9.07
CA SER A 132 1.62 10.95 -10.22
C SER A 132 1.44 9.45 -10.38
N PHE A 133 1.34 8.68 -9.29
CA PHE A 133 1.02 7.25 -9.40
C PHE A 133 -0.33 7.01 -10.10
N ARG A 134 -1.37 7.75 -9.69
CA ARG A 134 -2.69 7.65 -10.32
C ARG A 134 -2.69 8.14 -11.77
N LEU A 135 -1.97 9.22 -12.06
CA LEU A 135 -1.81 9.73 -13.43
C LEU A 135 -1.11 8.72 -14.33
N ASN A 136 -0.04 8.08 -13.85
CA ASN A 136 0.65 7.04 -14.59
C ASN A 136 -0.26 5.84 -14.86
N LYS A 137 -1.05 5.39 -13.88
CA LYS A 137 -2.05 4.33 -14.07
C LYS A 137 -3.11 4.72 -15.11
N LEU A 138 -3.61 5.96 -15.05
CA LEU A 138 -4.56 6.49 -16.04
C LEU A 138 -3.94 6.53 -17.43
N GLN A 139 -2.71 7.04 -17.56
CA GLN A 139 -2.01 7.13 -18.84
C GLN A 139 -1.73 5.74 -19.43
N THR A 140 -1.33 4.77 -18.62
CA THR A 140 -1.15 3.39 -19.05
C THR A 140 -2.46 2.78 -19.53
N ALA A 141 -3.56 2.96 -18.79
CA ALA A 141 -4.87 2.46 -19.20
C ALA A 141 -5.34 3.10 -20.52
N LEU A 142 -5.13 4.42 -20.70
CA LEU A 142 -5.42 5.12 -21.96
C LEU A 142 -4.61 4.56 -23.13
N LYS A 143 -3.30 4.35 -22.95
CA LYS A 143 -2.42 3.78 -23.98
C LYS A 143 -2.80 2.34 -24.34
N ALA A 144 -3.25 1.56 -23.36
CA ALA A 144 -3.71 0.19 -23.58
C ALA A 144 -5.13 0.10 -24.18
N GLY A 145 -5.84 1.23 -24.31
CA GLY A 145 -7.24 1.25 -24.73
C GLY A 145 -8.20 0.63 -23.69
N ASP A 146 -7.78 0.49 -22.42
CA ASP A 146 -8.61 -0.08 -21.36
C ASP A 146 -9.61 0.96 -20.82
N THR A 147 -10.70 1.11 -21.56
CA THR A 147 -11.77 2.06 -21.24
C THR A 147 -12.46 1.76 -19.91
N LYS A 148 -12.49 0.50 -19.47
CA LYS A 148 -13.06 0.11 -18.16
C LYS A 148 -12.20 0.63 -17.01
N ALA A 149 -10.88 0.42 -17.09
CA ALA A 149 -9.95 0.94 -16.08
C ALA A 149 -9.95 2.47 -16.04
N VAL A 150 -10.00 3.14 -17.21
CA VAL A 150 -10.09 4.60 -17.30
C VAL A 150 -11.35 5.11 -16.58
N ALA A 151 -12.52 4.54 -16.87
CA ALA A 151 -13.77 4.93 -16.22
C ALA A 151 -13.72 4.73 -14.70
N ALA A 152 -13.21 3.59 -14.23
CA ALA A 152 -13.07 3.30 -12.80
C ALA A 152 -12.15 4.31 -12.09
N ILE A 153 -10.99 4.63 -12.67
CA ILE A 153 -10.05 5.61 -12.10
C ILE A 153 -10.70 6.99 -12.02
N ILE A 154 -11.43 7.43 -13.05
CA ILE A 154 -12.12 8.73 -13.05
C ILE A 154 -13.23 8.76 -11.99
N LEU A 155 -14.03 7.69 -11.86
CA LEU A 155 -15.13 7.61 -10.89
C LEU A 155 -14.62 7.75 -9.43
N THR A 156 -13.49 7.13 -9.10
CA THR A 156 -12.89 7.23 -7.75
C THR A 156 -12.46 8.66 -7.39
N ARG A 157 -12.19 9.52 -8.39
CA ARG A 157 -11.92 10.96 -8.19
C ARG A 157 -13.17 11.71 -7.75
N ILE A 158 -14.32 11.38 -8.35
CA ILE A 158 -15.59 12.05 -8.10
C ILE A 158 -16.06 11.76 -6.67
N ARG A 159 -15.95 10.51 -6.19
CA ARG A 159 -16.50 10.11 -4.88
C ARG A 159 -15.99 10.91 -3.68
N ARG A 160 -14.74 11.40 -3.70
CA ARG A 160 -14.21 12.28 -2.63
C ARG A 160 -14.85 13.67 -2.61
N SER A 161 -15.30 14.18 -3.77
CA SER A 161 -15.97 15.48 -3.86
C SER A 161 -17.38 15.46 -3.28
N TRP A 162 -18.07 14.32 -3.31
CA TRP A 162 -19.45 14.17 -2.81
C TRP A 162 -19.52 13.89 -1.30
N MET A 163 -18.40 13.51 -0.68
CA MET A 163 -18.29 13.35 0.77
C MET A 163 -17.88 14.64 1.49
N SER A 164 -17.66 15.73 0.74
CA SER A 164 -17.19 17.02 1.25
C SER A 164 -18.27 18.13 1.16
N LEU A 165 -19.50 17.76 0.83
CA LEU A 165 -20.70 18.62 0.75
C LEU A 165 -21.81 17.97 1.58
#